data_AF-A0A4S8L022-F1
#
_entry.id   AF-A0A4S8L022-F1
#
_cell.length_a   1.000
_cell.length_b   1.000
_cell.length_c   1.000
_cell.angle_alpha   90.00
_cell.angle_beta   90.00
_cell.angle_gamma   90.00
#
_symmetry.space_group_name_H-M   'P 1'
#
loop_
_entity.id
_entity.type
_entity.pdbx_description
1 polymer ?
#
loop_
_entity_poly.entity_id
_entity_poly.type
_entity_poly.pdbx_seq_one_letter_code
_entity_poly.pdbx_strand_id
1 'polypeptide(L)'
;STHNTRIERLWVEVGRQFVRAWRAFFFRLEDLHQLDRNNPHHLWILHFLFLDAINADTKTFQNEWNSKPLTGLGHDRSPNEMLLEGILEHGLYIDANPSDDCNGLSVEEIVQEYGIHGAVKHRGNGKTGAGQGQNDEAEFIHPTNVDLGDEEADDDQEVVDSVYDGQFNAPAVKMPRVNNPFSDSPFHYGVFVNSLSKVQEQGSIPDGYGVNESEWENGAYPSFYYIRSGRKKGKELLVQLLDSIWRPRAIAWAQAVDVYHNIMELM
;
A
#
# COMPACT_ATOMS: atom_id res chain seq x y z
N SER A 1 16.43 3.17 14.16
CA SER A 1 15.60 4.37 13.99
C SER A 1 14.45 4.30 14.98
N THR A 2 14.47 5.08 16.06
CA THR A 2 13.38 5.15 17.06
C THR A 2 12.26 6.11 16.64
N HIS A 3 12.53 6.97 15.67
CA HIS A 3 11.59 7.99 15.17
C HIS A 3 10.44 7.43 14.33
N ASN A 4 10.56 6.23 13.78
CA ASN A 4 9.55 5.65 12.89
C ASN A 4 8.57 4.68 13.58
N THR A 5 8.65 4.57 14.91
CA THR A 5 7.92 3.55 15.68
C THR A 5 6.40 3.61 15.48
N ARG A 6 5.82 4.80 15.30
CA ARG A 6 4.36 4.96 15.15
C ARG A 6 3.85 4.46 13.80
N ILE A 7 4.52 4.83 12.71
CA ILE A 7 4.13 4.37 11.37
C ILE A 7 4.42 2.88 11.22
N GLU A 8 5.50 2.35 11.82
CA GLU A 8 5.77 0.91 11.83
C GLU A 8 4.67 0.12 12.56
N ARG A 9 4.18 0.61 13.71
CA ARG A 9 3.03 0.02 14.40
C ARG A 9 1.76 0.09 13.55
N LEU A 10 1.52 1.22 12.87
CA LEU A 10 0.39 1.38 11.95
C LEU A 10 0.45 0.32 10.85
N TRP A 11 1.58 0.16 10.16
CA TRP A 11 1.75 -0.84 9.11
C TRP A 11 1.54 -2.27 9.59
N VAL A 12 2.00 -2.60 10.81
CA VAL A 12 1.75 -3.91 11.43
C VAL A 12 0.26 -4.15 11.66
N GLU A 13 -0.47 -3.14 12.14
CA GLU A 13 -1.90 -3.22 12.44
C GLU A 13 -2.75 -3.28 11.18
N VAL A 14 -2.49 -2.43 10.19
CA VAL A 14 -3.08 -2.50 8.84
C VAL A 14 -2.89 -3.90 8.25
N GLY A 15 -1.66 -4.42 8.35
CA GLY A 15 -1.31 -5.77 7.96
C GLY A 15 -2.18 -6.82 8.64
N ARG A 16 -2.28 -6.74 9.97
CA ARG A 16 -2.98 -7.71 10.82
C ARG A 16 -4.50 -7.69 10.62
N GLN A 17 -5.11 -6.52 10.48
CA GLN A 17 -6.56 -6.37 10.52
C GLN A 17 -7.24 -6.84 9.22
N PHE A 18 -6.73 -6.45 8.05
CA PHE A 18 -7.41 -6.82 6.79
C PHE A 18 -6.45 -7.19 5.65
N VAL A 19 -5.28 -6.54 5.53
CA VAL A 19 -4.40 -6.71 4.37
C VAL A 19 -3.90 -8.15 4.21
N ARG A 20 -3.54 -8.83 5.31
CA ARG A 20 -3.10 -10.24 5.24
C ARG A 20 -4.21 -11.17 4.77
N ALA A 21 -5.46 -10.92 5.16
CA ALA A 21 -6.60 -11.73 4.76
C ALA A 21 -6.87 -11.59 3.26
N TRP A 22 -6.93 -10.36 2.75
CA TRP A 22 -7.03 -10.10 1.30
C TRP A 22 -5.87 -10.69 0.51
N ARG A 23 -4.64 -10.55 1.01
CA ARG A 23 -3.47 -11.14 0.36
C ARG A 23 -3.53 -12.67 0.31
N ALA A 24 -3.90 -13.31 1.42
CA ALA A 24 -4.11 -14.76 1.48
C ALA A 24 -5.20 -15.20 0.50
N PHE A 25 -6.29 -14.45 0.42
CA PHE A 25 -7.38 -14.70 -0.52
C PHE A 25 -6.93 -14.61 -1.98
N PHE A 26 -6.17 -13.58 -2.37
CA PHE A 26 -5.67 -13.48 -3.74
C PHE A 26 -4.71 -14.59 -4.11
N PHE A 27 -3.81 -15.01 -3.20
CA PHE A 27 -2.98 -16.18 -3.46
C PHE A 27 -3.80 -17.46 -3.60
N ARG A 28 -4.87 -17.62 -2.81
CA ARG A 28 -5.81 -18.72 -3.01
C ARG A 28 -6.48 -18.66 -4.38
N LEU A 29 -6.86 -17.48 -4.86
CA LEU A 29 -7.40 -17.34 -6.21
C LEU A 29 -6.38 -17.76 -7.28
N GLU A 30 -5.08 -17.43 -7.10
CA GLU A 30 -4.01 -17.84 -8.01
C GLU A 30 -3.85 -19.37 -8.02
N ASP A 31 -3.80 -19.99 -6.84
CA ASP A 31 -3.51 -21.42 -6.70
C ASP A 31 -4.70 -22.32 -7.07
N LEU A 32 -5.94 -21.93 -6.74
CA LEU A 32 -7.12 -22.79 -6.85
C LEU A 32 -8.14 -22.33 -7.90
N HIS A 33 -8.20 -21.03 -8.19
CA HIS A 33 -9.31 -20.43 -8.95
C HIS A 33 -8.85 -19.75 -10.24
N GLN A 34 -7.70 -20.19 -10.77
CA GLN A 34 -7.16 -19.81 -12.08
C GLN A 34 -6.91 -18.30 -12.26
N LEU A 35 -6.65 -17.56 -11.18
CA LEU A 35 -6.23 -16.17 -11.30
C LEU A 35 -4.82 -16.08 -11.91
N ASP A 36 -4.71 -15.56 -13.12
CA ASP A 36 -3.44 -15.12 -13.69
C ASP A 36 -3.14 -13.65 -13.36
N ARG A 37 -2.13 -13.42 -12.52
CA ARG A 37 -1.63 -12.10 -12.14
C ARG A 37 -1.01 -11.28 -13.28
N ASN A 38 -0.59 -11.94 -14.37
CA ASN A 38 -0.02 -11.26 -15.53
C ASN A 38 -1.11 -10.81 -16.51
N ASN A 39 -2.33 -11.32 -16.38
CA ASN A 39 -3.44 -10.97 -17.23
C ASN A 39 -4.07 -9.64 -16.76
N PRO A 40 -3.98 -8.55 -17.55
CA PRO A 40 -4.53 -7.25 -17.17
C PRO A 40 -6.05 -7.25 -17.00
N HIS A 41 -6.76 -8.15 -17.69
CA HIS A 41 -8.22 -8.27 -17.60
C HIS A 41 -8.63 -8.95 -16.30
N HIS A 42 -7.87 -9.96 -15.84
CA HIS A 42 -8.09 -10.57 -14.53
C HIS A 42 -7.91 -9.55 -13.40
N LEU A 43 -6.87 -8.72 -13.48
CA LEU A 43 -6.66 -7.63 -12.53
C LEU A 43 -7.80 -6.61 -12.55
N TRP A 44 -8.33 -6.31 -13.74
CA TRP A 44 -9.51 -5.45 -13.87
C TRP A 44 -10.74 -6.07 -13.22
N ILE A 45 -11.01 -7.36 -13.42
CA ILE A 45 -12.12 -8.08 -12.77
C ILE A 45 -11.97 -8.07 -11.25
N LEU A 46 -10.74 -8.30 -10.72
CA LEU A 46 -10.48 -8.19 -9.29
C LEU A 46 -10.83 -6.81 -8.74
N HIS A 47 -10.44 -5.75 -9.46
CA HIS A 47 -10.77 -4.39 -9.07
C HIS A 47 -12.29 -4.16 -9.11
N PHE A 48 -12.95 -4.57 -10.20
CA PHE A 48 -14.39 -4.46 -10.35
C PHE A 48 -15.16 -5.13 -9.20
N LEU A 49 -14.73 -6.32 -8.76
CA LEU A 49 -15.43 -7.08 -7.71
C LEU A 49 -15.08 -6.63 -6.29
N PHE A 50 -13.80 -6.35 -6.02
CA PHE A 50 -13.29 -6.32 -4.65
C PHE A 50 -12.74 -4.97 -4.21
N LEU A 51 -12.53 -4.01 -5.12
CA LEU A 51 -11.96 -2.71 -4.76
C LEU A 51 -12.85 -1.97 -3.74
N ASP A 52 -14.17 -1.99 -3.94
CA ASP A 52 -15.11 -1.36 -3.02
C ASP A 52 -15.09 -2.02 -1.63
N ALA A 53 -14.99 -3.35 -1.58
CA ALA A 53 -14.89 -4.08 -0.32
C ALA A 53 -13.56 -3.78 0.42
N ILE A 54 -12.45 -3.69 -0.31
CA ILE A 54 -11.15 -3.31 0.26
C ILE A 54 -11.17 -1.86 0.77
N ASN A 55 -11.81 -0.95 0.02
CA ASN A 55 -11.99 0.43 0.44
C ASN A 55 -12.87 0.55 1.68
N ALA A 56 -13.91 -0.29 1.79
CA ALA A 56 -14.74 -0.37 2.98
C ALA A 56 -13.94 -0.85 4.20
N ASP A 57 -13.15 -1.92 4.06
CA ASP A 57 -12.27 -2.41 5.13
C ASP A 57 -11.23 -1.35 5.55
N THR A 58 -10.71 -0.58 4.59
CA THR A 58 -9.77 0.53 4.84
C THR A 58 -10.44 1.66 5.63
N LYS A 59 -11.68 2.03 5.30
CA LYS A 59 -12.47 3.03 6.04
C LYS A 59 -12.79 2.55 7.45
N THR A 60 -13.17 1.29 7.62
CA THR A 60 -13.39 0.68 8.94
C THR A 60 -12.14 0.74 9.79
N PHE A 61 -10.99 0.32 9.23
CA PHE A 61 -9.68 0.44 9.88
C PHE A 61 -9.40 1.89 10.32
N GLN A 62 -9.62 2.87 9.43
CA GLN A 62 -9.37 4.27 9.73
C GLN A 62 -10.24 4.75 10.92
N ASN A 63 -11.52 4.40 10.94
CA ASN A 63 -12.43 4.78 12.03
C ASN A 63 -12.01 4.16 13.37
N GLU A 64 -11.64 2.87 13.38
CA GLU A 64 -11.17 2.17 14.58
C GLU A 64 -9.81 2.69 15.05
N TRP A 65 -8.91 3.00 14.12
CA TRP A 65 -7.61 3.55 14.45
C TRP A 65 -7.70 4.95 15.05
N ASN A 66 -8.60 5.78 14.51
CA ASN A 66 -8.80 7.16 14.98
C ASN A 66 -9.58 7.25 16.30
N SER A 67 -10.29 6.20 16.70
CA SER A 67 -10.91 6.11 18.02
C SER A 67 -10.00 5.48 19.08
N LYS A 68 -8.83 4.96 18.69
CA LYS A 68 -7.87 4.35 19.61
C LYS A 68 -7.08 5.41 20.40
N PRO A 69 -6.99 5.31 21.74
CA PRO A 69 -6.11 6.14 22.55
C PRO A 69 -4.65 6.08 22.14
N LEU A 70 -4.01 7.25 22.03
CA LEU A 70 -2.58 7.36 21.80
C LEU A 70 -1.83 7.33 23.12
N THR A 71 -0.98 6.33 23.30
CA THR A 71 -0.11 6.21 24.47
C THR A 71 1.03 7.25 24.41
N GLY A 72 1.35 7.90 25.53
CA GLY A 72 2.44 8.86 25.65
C GLY A 72 1.98 10.33 25.59
N LEU A 73 2.59 11.14 24.72
CA LEU A 73 2.30 12.59 24.57
C LEU A 73 0.84 12.93 24.22
N GLY A 74 0.03 11.94 23.84
CA GLY A 74 -1.40 12.10 23.57
C GLY A 74 -2.30 12.01 24.81
N HIS A 75 -1.75 11.89 26.01
CA HIS A 75 -2.49 11.84 27.27
C HIS A 75 -3.62 10.81 27.31
N ASP A 76 -3.43 9.66 26.65
CA ASP A 76 -4.44 8.60 26.51
C ASP A 76 -5.75 9.04 25.83
N ARG A 77 -5.70 10.11 25.03
CA ARG A 77 -6.78 10.54 24.14
C ARG A 77 -6.62 9.93 22.76
N SER A 78 -7.74 9.64 22.13
CA SER A 78 -7.81 9.21 20.74
C SER A 78 -7.64 10.41 19.79
N PRO A 79 -7.18 10.19 18.55
CA PRO A 79 -7.14 11.24 17.53
C PRO A 79 -8.47 11.97 17.37
N ASN A 80 -9.60 11.26 17.43
CA ASN A 80 -10.93 11.87 17.36
C ASN A 80 -11.25 12.77 18.57
N GLU A 81 -10.86 12.36 19.79
CA GLU A 81 -11.04 13.18 21.00
C GLU A 81 -10.15 14.43 20.97
N MET A 82 -8.91 14.30 20.52
CA MET A 82 -8.00 15.43 20.36
C MET A 82 -8.52 16.42 19.32
N LEU A 83 -9.07 15.93 18.20
CA LEU A 83 -9.71 16.77 17.19
C LEU A 83 -10.93 17.48 17.75
N LEU A 84 -11.79 16.77 18.48
CA LEU A 84 -12.99 17.34 19.10
C LEU A 84 -12.62 18.42 20.13
N GLU A 85 -11.63 18.17 20.97
CA GLU A 85 -11.14 19.16 21.93
C GLU A 85 -10.55 20.38 21.24
N GLY A 86 -9.73 20.19 20.21
CA GLY A 86 -9.21 21.31 19.40
C GLY A 86 -10.34 22.13 18.77
N ILE A 87 -11.41 21.48 18.31
CA ILE A 87 -12.62 22.16 17.81
C ILE A 87 -13.34 22.92 18.93
N LEU A 88 -13.42 22.38 20.14
CA LEU A 88 -14.08 23.03 21.27
C LEU A 88 -13.27 24.23 21.79
N GLU A 89 -11.95 24.12 21.80
CA GLU A 89 -11.03 25.17 22.28
C GLU A 89 -10.82 26.29 21.26
N HIS A 90 -10.70 25.93 19.98
CA HIS A 90 -10.36 26.87 18.91
C HIS A 90 -11.50 27.16 17.93
N GLY A 91 -12.67 26.53 18.13
CA GLY A 91 -13.80 26.61 17.21
C GLY A 91 -13.69 25.61 16.06
N LEU A 92 -14.79 25.45 15.32
CA LEU A 92 -14.74 24.71 14.06
C LEU A 92 -14.03 25.58 13.01
N TYR A 93 -13.04 25.03 12.32
CA TYR A 93 -12.52 25.60 11.07
C TYR A 93 -13.57 25.41 9.95
N ILE A 94 -14.76 26.01 10.10
CA ILE A 94 -15.78 26.06 9.04
C ILE A 94 -15.40 27.14 8.03
N ASP A 95 -14.83 28.23 8.55
CA ASP A 95 -14.25 29.30 7.79
C ASP A 95 -12.76 29.27 8.12
N ALA A 96 -11.95 28.56 7.32
CA ALA A 96 -10.61 29.06 7.12
C ALA A 96 -10.82 30.46 6.53
N ASN A 97 -10.77 31.46 7.40
CA ASN A 97 -10.62 32.86 7.04
C ASN A 97 -9.38 33.37 7.78
N PRO A 98 -8.23 33.46 7.10
CA PRO A 98 -8.11 33.27 5.66
C PRO A 98 -8.30 31.81 5.24
N SER A 99 -8.78 31.62 4.01
CA SER A 99 -8.95 30.31 3.34
C SER A 99 -7.70 29.47 3.51
N ASP A 100 -7.83 28.14 3.43
CA ASP A 100 -6.71 27.18 3.38
C ASP A 100 -5.48 27.86 2.79
N ASP A 101 -4.45 28.08 3.61
CA ASP A 101 -3.32 28.96 3.28
C ASP A 101 -2.62 28.52 1.98
N CYS A 102 -2.85 27.28 1.53
CA CYS A 102 -2.33 26.72 0.29
C CYS A 102 -3.26 26.89 -0.93
N ASN A 103 -4.48 27.40 -0.75
CA ASN A 103 -5.45 27.56 -1.82
C ASN A 103 -5.06 28.71 -2.75
N GLY A 104 -4.64 28.37 -3.97
CA GLY A 104 -4.16 29.32 -4.97
C GLY A 104 -2.64 29.50 -5.00
N LEU A 105 -1.90 28.84 -4.10
CA LEU A 105 -0.44 28.78 -4.16
C LEU A 105 0.00 27.69 -5.14
N SER A 106 1.05 27.98 -5.91
CA SER A 106 1.76 26.99 -6.71
C SER A 106 2.53 26.01 -5.82
N VAL A 107 2.87 24.84 -6.36
CA VAL A 107 3.66 23.82 -5.64
C VAL A 107 5.01 24.38 -5.17
N GLU A 108 5.59 25.31 -5.93
CA GLU A 108 6.85 25.98 -5.61
C GLU A 108 6.70 26.93 -4.40
N GLU A 109 5.61 27.69 -4.35
CA GLU A 109 5.30 28.60 -3.23
C GLU A 109 4.98 27.83 -1.94
N ILE A 110 4.25 26.72 -2.04
CA ILE A 110 3.97 25.84 -0.89
C ILE A 110 5.27 25.26 -0.33
N VAL A 111 6.19 24.82 -1.19
CA VAL A 111 7.51 24.31 -0.76
C VAL A 111 8.38 25.41 -0.16
N GLN A 112 8.23 26.65 -0.59
CA GLN A 112 9.00 27.78 -0.06
C GLN A 112 8.48 28.27 1.29
N GLU A 113 7.16 28.25 1.54
CA GLU A 113 6.59 28.74 2.81
C GLU A 113 6.40 27.64 3.85
N TYR A 114 5.96 26.45 3.41
CA TYR A 114 5.68 25.30 4.27
C TYR A 114 6.66 24.14 4.10
N GLY A 115 7.64 24.26 3.20
CA GLY A 115 8.78 23.35 3.17
C GLY A 115 9.56 23.42 4.48
N ILE A 116 10.44 22.44 4.67
CA ILE A 116 11.18 22.24 5.92
C ILE A 116 12.27 23.33 6.04
N HIS A 117 11.88 24.58 6.27
CA HIS A 117 12.77 25.70 6.59
C HIS A 117 13.20 25.67 8.05
N GLY A 118 13.77 24.55 8.48
CA GLY A 118 14.78 24.61 9.54
C GLY A 118 16.07 25.15 8.93
N ALA A 119 16.81 25.99 9.65
CA ALA A 119 18.16 26.36 9.26
C ALA A 119 18.93 25.09 8.85
N VAL A 120 19.53 25.08 7.66
CA VAL A 120 20.34 23.96 7.18
C VAL A 120 21.40 23.70 8.25
N LYS A 121 21.21 22.66 9.06
CA LYS A 121 22.25 22.20 9.98
C LYS A 121 23.33 21.62 9.09
N HIS A 122 24.36 22.40 8.80
CA HIS A 122 25.61 21.87 8.23
C HIS A 122 26.15 20.83 9.20
N ARG A 123 25.92 19.57 8.84
CA ARG A 123 26.42 18.40 9.55
C ARG A 123 27.78 18.11 8.94
N GLY A 124 28.83 18.06 9.76
CA GLY A 124 30.14 17.61 9.28
C GLY A 124 30.04 16.20 8.68
N ASN A 125 30.96 15.89 7.75
CA ASN A 125 31.03 14.58 7.08
C ASN A 125 30.89 13.42 8.08
N GLY A 126 29.97 12.50 7.81
CA GLY A 126 29.71 11.32 8.65
C GLY A 126 28.52 11.41 9.61
N LYS A 127 27.82 12.56 9.72
CA LYS A 127 26.65 12.69 10.60
C LYS A 127 25.32 12.54 9.84
N THR A 128 24.67 11.38 9.96
CA THR A 128 23.45 11.01 9.19
C THR A 128 22.14 11.51 9.79
N GLY A 129 22.17 12.36 10.82
CA GLY A 129 20.96 12.96 11.38
C GLY A 129 20.04 12.04 12.16
N ALA A 130 20.40 10.77 12.30
CA ALA A 130 19.64 9.77 13.04
C ALA A 130 19.99 9.72 14.55
N GLY A 131 20.36 10.86 15.16
CA GLY A 131 20.59 10.98 16.60
C GLY A 131 21.87 10.31 17.13
N GLN A 132 23.04 10.72 16.65
CA GLN A 132 24.30 10.44 17.35
C GLN A 132 24.40 11.36 18.58
N GLY A 133 24.45 10.76 19.77
CA GLY A 133 24.71 11.48 21.02
C GLY A 133 26.13 12.03 21.05
N GLN A 134 26.38 13.01 21.92
CA GLN A 134 27.66 13.74 22.01
C GLN A 134 28.85 12.89 22.51
N ASN A 135 28.66 11.59 22.79
CA ASN A 135 29.66 10.71 23.41
C ASN A 135 30.22 9.61 22.50
N ASP A 136 29.86 9.59 21.22
CA ASP A 136 30.40 8.58 20.30
C ASP A 136 31.66 9.16 19.62
N GLU A 137 32.83 8.92 20.21
CA GLU A 137 34.12 9.24 19.62
C GLU A 137 34.32 8.43 18.33
N ALA A 138 34.54 9.11 17.22
CA ALA A 138 34.79 8.48 15.93
C ALA A 138 36.23 7.95 15.89
N GLU A 139 36.39 6.62 15.86
CA GLU A 139 37.66 5.98 15.48
C GLU A 139 37.98 6.31 14.01
N PHE A 140 38.89 7.26 13.80
CA PHE A 140 39.47 7.55 12.49
C PHE A 140 40.44 6.44 12.08
N ILE A 141 40.04 5.61 11.12
CA ILE A 141 40.97 4.74 10.41
C ILE A 141 41.57 5.56 9.25
N HIS A 142 42.80 6.04 9.42
CA HIS A 142 43.63 6.54 8.34
C HIS A 142 44.24 5.37 7.55
N PRO A 143 44.23 5.43 6.21
CA PRO A 143 45.27 4.82 5.40
C PRO A 143 46.12 5.91 4.73
N THR A 144 47.25 6.18 5.38
CA THR A 144 48.62 6.26 4.83
C THR A 144 48.84 6.69 3.36
N ASN A 145 49.51 7.84 3.23
CA ASN A 145 50.61 8.22 2.33
C ASN A 145 50.70 7.62 0.93
N VAL A 146 50.57 8.49 -0.08
CA VAL A 146 51.60 8.62 -1.13
C VAL A 146 51.80 10.09 -1.49
N ASP A 147 53.08 10.44 -1.52
CA ASP A 147 53.73 11.73 -1.72
C ASP A 147 53.92 12.02 -3.22
N LEU A 148 53.87 13.31 -3.61
CA LEU A 148 54.74 14.04 -4.56
C LEU A 148 54.00 15.11 -5.37
N GLY A 149 54.49 16.35 -5.31
CA GLY A 149 54.51 17.27 -6.46
C GLY A 149 53.93 18.66 -6.23
N ASP A 150 54.83 19.64 -6.14
CA ASP A 150 54.63 21.09 -6.10
C ASP A 150 53.80 21.70 -7.25
N GLU A 151 53.37 22.95 -6.98
CA GLU A 151 53.17 24.09 -7.89
C GLU A 151 51.77 24.46 -8.42
N GLU A 152 51.42 25.68 -8.03
CA GLU A 152 50.66 26.74 -8.72
C GLU A 152 49.14 26.67 -8.84
N ALA A 153 48.56 27.80 -8.43
CA ALA A 153 47.15 28.12 -8.52
C ALA A 153 46.76 28.33 -9.97
N ASP A 154 45.68 27.70 -10.40
CA ASP A 154 44.74 28.35 -11.30
C ASP A 154 43.32 27.82 -11.13
N ASP A 155 42.41 28.75 -11.36
CA ASP A 155 40.96 28.70 -11.24
C ASP A 155 40.35 27.66 -12.18
N ASP A 156 39.92 26.51 -11.66
CA ASP A 156 39.09 25.57 -12.40
C ASP A 156 37.85 25.19 -11.60
N GLN A 157 36.72 25.61 -12.16
CA GLN A 157 35.35 25.39 -11.74
C GLN A 157 35.03 23.89 -11.66
N GLU A 158 35.32 23.23 -10.53
CA GLU A 158 34.83 21.85 -10.30
C GLU A 158 33.34 21.89 -9.97
N VAL A 159 32.55 21.53 -10.99
CA VAL A 159 31.18 21.05 -10.86
C VAL A 159 31.20 19.92 -9.83
N VAL A 160 30.74 20.21 -8.61
CA VAL A 160 30.47 19.16 -7.61
C VAL A 160 29.26 18.39 -8.13
N ASP A 161 29.55 17.41 -8.98
CA ASP A 161 28.61 16.38 -9.37
C ASP A 161 28.05 15.81 -8.07
N SER A 162 26.75 16.02 -7.90
CA SER A 162 26.00 15.56 -6.76
C SER A 162 26.05 14.05 -6.73
N VAL A 163 27.02 13.50 -5.99
CA VAL A 163 27.04 12.09 -5.55
C VAL A 163 25.92 11.90 -4.51
N TYR A 164 24.68 12.11 -4.95
CA TYR A 164 23.44 11.71 -4.30
C TYR A 164 22.73 10.71 -5.23
N ASP A 165 23.50 9.80 -5.82
CA ASP A 165 22.95 8.79 -6.72
C ASP A 165 22.24 7.69 -5.92
N GLY A 166 20.91 7.67 -6.05
CA GLY A 166 20.09 6.46 -6.04
C GLY A 166 19.89 5.67 -4.73
N GLN A 167 20.62 5.95 -3.65
CA GLN A 167 20.70 4.99 -2.52
C GLN A 167 19.44 4.90 -1.63
N PHE A 168 18.50 5.84 -1.74
CA PHE A 168 17.24 5.84 -0.96
C PHE A 168 15.97 5.75 -1.81
N ASN A 169 16.09 5.83 -3.13
CA ASN A 169 14.94 5.66 -4.02
C ASN A 169 14.88 4.20 -4.45
N ALA A 170 13.96 3.44 -3.84
CA ALA A 170 13.62 2.14 -4.39
C ALA A 170 13.22 2.35 -5.87
N PRO A 171 13.73 1.53 -6.81
CA PRO A 171 13.36 1.66 -8.21
C PRO A 171 11.84 1.60 -8.32
N ALA A 172 11.27 2.45 -9.18
CA ALA A 172 9.83 2.51 -9.38
C ALA A 172 9.28 1.10 -9.63
N VAL A 173 8.40 0.65 -8.74
CA VAL A 173 7.74 -0.66 -8.89
C VAL A 173 6.90 -0.59 -10.15
N LYS A 174 7.19 -1.43 -11.14
CA LYS A 174 6.37 -1.56 -12.34
C LYS A 174 4.98 -2.06 -11.92
N MET A 175 4.02 -1.15 -11.83
CA MET A 175 2.64 -1.51 -11.53
C MET A 175 2.07 -2.29 -12.73
N PRO A 176 1.46 -3.47 -12.48
CA PRO A 176 0.70 -4.15 -13.50
C PRO A 176 -0.33 -3.21 -14.12
N ARG A 177 -0.45 -3.23 -15.45
CA ARG A 177 -1.44 -2.40 -16.15
C ARG A 177 -2.80 -3.03 -15.92
N VAL A 178 -3.71 -2.26 -15.32
CA VAL A 178 -5.12 -2.64 -15.24
C VAL A 178 -5.77 -2.13 -16.51
N ASN A 179 -6.25 -3.04 -17.35
CA ASN A 179 -6.92 -2.66 -18.60
C ASN A 179 -8.35 -3.17 -18.57
N ASN A 180 -9.31 -2.28 -18.85
CA ASN A 180 -10.69 -2.68 -19.01
C ASN A 180 -10.82 -3.48 -20.32
N PRO A 181 -11.20 -4.77 -20.28
CA PRO A 181 -11.35 -5.59 -21.49
C PRO A 181 -12.43 -5.07 -22.45
N PHE A 182 -13.34 -4.22 -21.98
CA PHE A 182 -14.47 -3.71 -22.74
C PHE A 182 -14.35 -2.22 -23.08
N SER A 183 -13.13 -1.66 -23.06
CA SER A 183 -12.89 -0.24 -23.37
C SER A 183 -13.46 0.20 -24.72
N ASP A 184 -13.44 -0.70 -25.69
CA ASP A 184 -13.74 -0.39 -27.09
C ASP A 184 -15.24 -0.53 -27.41
N SER A 185 -16.00 -1.21 -26.54
CA SER A 185 -17.43 -1.49 -26.75
C SER A 185 -18.23 -1.33 -25.45
N PRO A 186 -18.92 -0.19 -25.27
CA PRO A 186 -19.86 0.00 -24.16
C PRO A 186 -20.96 -1.06 -24.11
N PHE A 187 -21.30 -1.65 -25.25
CA PHE A 187 -22.28 -2.73 -25.33
C PHE A 187 -21.78 -3.99 -24.61
N HIS A 188 -20.54 -4.44 -24.86
CA HIS A 188 -19.99 -5.63 -24.20
C HIS A 188 -19.81 -5.42 -22.70
N TYR A 189 -19.43 -4.21 -22.27
CA TYR A 189 -19.42 -3.86 -20.85
C TYR A 189 -20.82 -4.00 -20.22
N GLY A 190 -21.86 -3.47 -20.87
CA GLY A 190 -23.24 -3.62 -20.42
C GLY A 190 -23.70 -5.07 -20.37
N VAL A 191 -23.33 -5.89 -21.36
CA VAL A 191 -23.61 -7.34 -21.37
C VAL A 191 -22.91 -8.03 -20.20
N PHE A 192 -21.63 -7.74 -19.94
CA PHE A 192 -20.88 -8.31 -18.82
C PHE A 192 -21.57 -8.01 -17.48
N VAL A 193 -21.87 -6.74 -17.19
CA VAL A 193 -22.50 -6.33 -15.93
C VAL A 193 -23.88 -6.99 -15.75
N ASN A 194 -24.71 -6.99 -16.81
CA ASN A 194 -26.04 -7.57 -16.75
C ASN A 194 -26.01 -9.10 -16.59
N SER A 195 -25.12 -9.78 -17.31
CA SER A 195 -24.96 -11.24 -17.22
C SER A 195 -24.41 -11.66 -15.86
N LEU A 196 -23.43 -10.93 -15.34
CA LEU A 196 -22.88 -11.17 -14.01
C LEU A 196 -23.94 -11.00 -12.91
N SER A 197 -24.74 -9.92 -12.97
CA SER A 197 -25.84 -9.70 -12.02
C SER A 197 -26.83 -10.86 -12.03
N LYS A 198 -27.23 -11.33 -13.21
CA LYS A 198 -28.17 -12.46 -13.36
C LYS A 198 -27.60 -13.75 -12.78
N VAL A 199 -26.34 -14.06 -13.05
CA VAL A 199 -25.64 -15.24 -12.54
C VAL A 199 -25.53 -15.19 -11.01
N GLN A 200 -25.22 -14.02 -10.44
CA GLN A 200 -25.17 -13.80 -9.00
C GLN A 200 -26.54 -13.97 -8.33
N GLU A 201 -27.61 -13.42 -8.92
CA GLU A 201 -28.98 -13.56 -8.43
C GLU A 201 -29.48 -15.01 -8.48
N GLN A 202 -29.09 -15.77 -9.51
CA GLN A 202 -29.44 -17.18 -9.65
C GLN A 202 -28.60 -18.09 -8.73
N GLY A 203 -27.47 -17.60 -8.22
CA GLY A 203 -26.55 -18.38 -7.41
C GLY A 203 -25.90 -19.54 -8.18
N SER A 204 -25.77 -19.44 -9.50
CA SER A 204 -25.13 -20.49 -10.30
C SER A 204 -23.62 -20.48 -10.07
N ILE A 205 -23.05 -21.65 -9.77
CA ILE A 205 -21.61 -21.82 -9.55
C ILE A 205 -21.03 -22.46 -10.82
N PRO A 206 -20.13 -21.78 -11.55
CA PRO A 206 -19.48 -22.37 -12.72
C PRO A 206 -18.56 -23.53 -12.33
N ASP A 207 -18.55 -24.56 -13.16
CA ASP A 207 -17.62 -25.69 -13.04
C ASP A 207 -16.25 -25.33 -13.65
N GLY A 208 -15.20 -26.01 -13.21
CA GLY A 208 -13.82 -25.85 -13.64
C GLY A 208 -12.98 -24.89 -12.77
N TYR A 209 -13.60 -24.13 -11.87
CA TYR A 209 -12.92 -23.08 -11.10
C TYR A 209 -12.51 -23.48 -9.69
N GLY A 210 -12.74 -24.73 -9.25
CA GLY A 210 -12.33 -25.23 -7.93
C GLY A 210 -13.18 -24.71 -6.76
N VAL A 211 -14.37 -24.16 -7.05
CA VAL A 211 -15.28 -23.58 -6.04
C VAL A 211 -16.46 -24.52 -5.74
N ASN A 212 -16.78 -25.41 -6.67
CA ASN A 212 -17.88 -26.37 -6.51
C ASN A 212 -17.48 -27.52 -5.57
N GLU A 213 -18.42 -28.00 -4.76
CA GLU A 213 -18.17 -29.04 -3.75
C GLU A 213 -17.75 -30.38 -4.39
N SER A 214 -18.20 -30.62 -5.63
CA SER A 214 -17.83 -31.78 -6.45
C SER A 214 -16.35 -31.78 -6.85
N GLU A 215 -15.67 -30.63 -6.84
CA GLU A 215 -14.29 -30.46 -7.28
C GLU A 215 -13.29 -30.56 -6.13
N TRP A 216 -13.77 -30.66 -4.89
CA TRP A 216 -12.91 -30.63 -3.71
C TRP A 216 -12.32 -32.01 -3.43
N GLU A 217 -11.01 -32.15 -3.64
CA GLU A 217 -10.27 -33.39 -3.36
C GLU A 217 -10.44 -33.89 -1.91
N ASN A 218 -10.58 -32.98 -0.95
CA ASN A 218 -10.69 -33.29 0.48
C ASN A 218 -12.12 -33.15 1.04
N GLY A 219 -13.12 -32.92 0.20
CA GLY A 219 -14.52 -32.74 0.60
C GLY A 219 -14.83 -31.47 1.42
N ALA A 220 -13.89 -30.53 1.50
CA ALA A 220 -14.08 -29.26 2.18
C ALA A 220 -13.34 -28.12 1.47
N TYR A 221 -13.93 -26.92 1.51
CA TYR A 221 -13.26 -25.70 1.05
C TYR A 221 -12.14 -25.31 2.02
N PRO A 222 -10.97 -24.86 1.56
CA PRO A 222 -9.88 -24.48 2.47
C PRO A 222 -10.27 -23.31 3.38
N SER A 223 -10.15 -23.48 4.70
CA SER A 223 -10.49 -22.44 5.69
C SER A 223 -9.30 -21.59 6.14
N PHE A 224 -8.09 -21.88 5.64
CA PHE A 224 -6.88 -21.12 5.93
C PHE A 224 -5.95 -21.06 4.70
N TYR A 225 -4.93 -20.22 4.77
CA TYR A 225 -3.87 -20.12 3.77
C TYR A 225 -2.54 -19.74 4.43
N TYR A 226 -1.43 -20.27 3.93
CA TYR A 226 -0.09 -20.00 4.45
C TYR A 226 0.62 -18.95 3.60
N ILE A 227 0.85 -17.77 4.16
CA ILE A 227 1.65 -16.74 3.50
C ILE A 227 3.11 -16.92 3.93
N ARG A 228 4.03 -17.05 2.96
CA ARG A 228 5.47 -17.01 3.24
C ARG A 228 5.87 -15.62 3.77
N SER A 229 6.38 -15.56 5.00
CA SER A 229 6.66 -14.32 5.72
C SER A 229 8.15 -14.14 6.01
N GLY A 230 8.74 -13.04 5.53
CA GLY A 230 10.09 -12.60 5.86
C GLY A 230 11.21 -13.04 4.90
N ARG A 231 12.40 -12.47 5.11
CA ARG A 231 13.62 -12.73 4.31
C ARG A 231 14.31 -14.06 4.68
N LYS A 232 14.05 -14.61 5.87
CA LYS A 232 14.57 -15.92 6.29
C LYS A 232 13.61 -17.02 5.85
N LYS A 233 14.11 -18.01 5.09
CA LYS A 233 13.37 -19.21 4.71
C LYS A 233 12.73 -19.88 5.94
N GLY A 234 11.45 -20.21 5.85
CA GLY A 234 10.76 -21.11 6.79
C GLY A 234 9.77 -20.47 7.78
N LYS A 235 9.59 -19.14 7.79
CA LYS A 235 8.48 -18.54 8.55
C LYS A 235 7.24 -18.44 7.68
N GLU A 236 6.24 -19.25 7.98
CA GLU A 236 4.93 -19.19 7.36
C GLU A 236 3.94 -18.54 8.32
N LEU A 237 3.10 -17.67 7.78
CA LEU A 237 2.04 -17.02 8.51
C LEU A 237 0.73 -17.68 8.11
N LEU A 238 0.11 -18.40 9.04
CA LEU A 238 -1.23 -18.94 8.87
C LEU A 238 -2.23 -17.78 8.95
N VAL A 239 -3.01 -17.61 7.89
CA VAL A 239 -4.12 -16.66 7.82
C VAL A 239 -5.41 -17.45 7.73
N GLN A 240 -6.34 -17.20 8.66
CA GLN A 240 -7.67 -17.80 8.62
C GLN A 240 -8.52 -17.07 7.58
N LEU A 241 -9.21 -17.85 6.75
CA LEU A 241 -10.12 -17.37 5.72
C LEU A 241 -11.45 -18.10 5.92
N LEU A 242 -12.28 -17.54 6.80
CA LEU A 242 -13.62 -18.09 7.10
C LEU A 242 -14.45 -18.22 5.83
N ASP A 243 -15.02 -19.40 5.64
CA ASP A 243 -15.82 -19.74 4.45
C ASP A 243 -17.02 -18.80 4.29
N SER A 244 -17.65 -18.36 5.39
CA SER A 244 -18.78 -17.43 5.36
C SER A 244 -18.47 -16.08 4.72
N ILE A 245 -17.20 -15.65 4.72
CA ILE A 245 -16.76 -14.37 4.18
C ILE A 245 -16.10 -14.57 2.82
N TRP A 246 -15.18 -15.55 2.72
CA TRP A 246 -14.27 -15.66 1.59
C TRP A 246 -14.77 -16.61 0.49
N ARG A 247 -15.59 -17.62 0.81
CA ARG A 247 -16.16 -18.50 -0.22
C ARG A 247 -17.13 -17.74 -1.13
N PRO A 248 -18.07 -16.90 -0.64
CA PRO A 248 -18.91 -16.08 -1.52
C PRO A 248 -18.10 -15.20 -2.47
N ARG A 249 -16.95 -14.67 -2.01
CA ARG A 249 -16.04 -13.87 -2.84
C ARG A 249 -15.36 -14.73 -3.91
N ALA A 250 -14.95 -15.95 -3.59
CA ALA A 250 -14.40 -16.89 -4.57
C ALA A 250 -15.45 -17.30 -5.62
N ILE A 251 -16.71 -17.50 -5.22
CA ILE A 251 -17.82 -17.75 -6.14
C ILE A 251 -18.01 -16.56 -7.08
N ALA A 252 -18.08 -15.34 -6.55
CA ALA A 252 -18.23 -14.13 -7.36
C ALA A 252 -17.07 -13.95 -8.36
N TRP A 253 -15.85 -14.31 -7.98
CA TRP A 253 -14.70 -14.37 -8.88
C TRP A 253 -14.91 -15.38 -10.01
N ALA A 254 -15.24 -16.63 -9.69
CA ALA A 254 -15.47 -17.67 -10.69
C ALA A 254 -16.59 -17.28 -11.67
N GLN A 255 -17.70 -16.75 -11.18
CA GLN A 255 -18.81 -16.25 -11.99
C GLN A 255 -18.38 -15.13 -12.95
N ALA A 256 -17.60 -14.16 -12.46
CA ALA A 256 -17.14 -13.05 -13.30
C ALA A 256 -16.17 -13.51 -14.39
N VAL A 257 -15.24 -14.40 -14.04
CA VAL A 257 -14.27 -14.95 -15.01
C VAL A 257 -14.98 -15.80 -16.06
N ASP A 258 -15.95 -16.61 -15.67
CA ASP A 258 -16.76 -17.42 -16.59
C ASP A 258 -17.56 -16.55 -17.58
N VAL A 259 -18.28 -15.55 -17.07
CA VAL A 259 -19.01 -14.59 -17.92
C VAL A 259 -18.05 -13.84 -18.85
N TYR A 260 -16.87 -13.45 -18.35
CA TYR A 260 -15.84 -12.81 -19.15
C TYR A 260 -15.38 -13.73 -20.30
N HIS A 261 -15.01 -14.98 -20.03
CA HIS A 261 -14.58 -15.92 -21.06
C HIS A 261 -15.68 -16.15 -22.10
N ASN A 262 -16.92 -16.35 -21.67
CA ASN A 262 -18.07 -16.54 -22.56
C ASN A 262 -18.28 -15.32 -23.49
N ILE A 263 -18.09 -14.09 -22.99
CA ILE A 263 -18.19 -12.89 -23.84
C ILE A 263 -17.00 -12.80 -24.80
N MET A 264 -15.79 -13.10 -24.33
CA MET A 264 -14.58 -13.08 -25.18
C MET A 264 -14.64 -14.12 -26.31
N GLU A 265 -15.24 -15.29 -26.08
CA GLU A 265 -15.43 -16.32 -27.11
C GLU A 265 -16.47 -15.93 -28.19
N LEU A 266 -17.40 -15.04 -27.85
CA LEU A 266 -18.46 -14.58 -28.75
C LEU A 266 -18.09 -13.32 -29.55
N MET A 267 -16.95 -12.69 -29.26
CA MET A 267 -16.39 -11.55 -29.99
C MET A 267 -15.52 -11.99 -31.17
#